data_AF-X1REN1-F1
#
_entry.id   AF-X1REN1-F1
#
_cell.length_a   1.000
_cell.length_b   1.000
_cell.length_c   1.000
_cell.angle_alpha   90.00
_cell.angle_beta   90.00
_cell.angle_gamma   90.00
#
_symmetry.space_group_name_H-M   'P 1'
#
loop_
_entity.id
_entity.type
_entity.pdbx_description
1 polymer ?
#
loop_
_entity_poly.entity_id
_entity_poly.type
_entity_poly.pdbx_seq_one_letter_code
_entity_poly.pdbx_strand_id
1 'polypeptide(L)'
;DLKKGTPNIKDFFLKLRSNYIEGYESLLAFEVLFKRLSRVYEQDLTYKISKWIIQSQGMIDSYNHTILEALDNIFAPFYLQVKKKSYRDKKLFIDTKKIKPNGGIERQYSKEFTNILGEDF
;
A
#
# COMPACT_ATOMS: atom_id res chain seq x y z
N ASP A 1 -30.02 24.72 7.40
CA ASP A 1 -28.54 24.82 7.33
C ASP A 1 -27.79 24.15 8.48
N LEU A 2 -27.90 22.83 8.61
CA LEU A 2 -26.98 22.01 9.41
C LEU A 2 -25.94 21.35 8.48
N LYS A 3 -24.94 22.17 8.14
CA LYS A 3 -23.51 21.89 7.97
C LYS A 3 -23.09 20.48 7.50
N LYS A 4 -22.59 20.45 6.25
CA LYS A 4 -21.60 19.53 5.63
C LYS A 4 -21.33 18.23 6.40
N GLY A 5 -21.86 17.14 5.85
CA GLY A 5 -21.79 15.78 6.39
C GLY A 5 -20.38 15.37 6.81
N THR A 6 -20.29 14.89 8.05
CA THR A 6 -19.15 14.15 8.58
C THR A 6 -18.79 13.03 7.59
N PRO A 7 -17.53 12.94 7.12
CA PRO A 7 -17.11 11.84 6.26
C PRO A 7 -17.50 10.51 6.92
N ASN A 8 -18.17 9.64 6.17
CA ASN A 8 -18.45 8.31 6.66
C ASN A 8 -17.10 7.65 7.00
N ILE A 9 -16.91 7.25 8.24
CA ILE A 9 -15.67 6.62 8.71
C ILE A 9 -15.26 5.41 7.84
N LYS A 10 -16.23 4.73 7.21
CA LYS A 10 -15.95 3.68 6.23
C LYS A 10 -15.19 4.23 5.01
N ASP A 11 -15.62 5.38 4.49
CA ASP A 11 -14.98 6.04 3.34
C ASP A 11 -13.58 6.54 3.72
N PHE A 12 -13.39 6.97 4.97
CA PHE A 12 -12.06 7.29 5.49
C PHE A 12 -11.12 6.07 5.45
N PHE A 13 -11.55 4.92 5.97
CA PHE A 13 -10.74 3.69 5.92
C PHE A 13 -10.52 3.19 4.49
N LEU A 14 -11.53 3.29 3.60
CA LEU A 14 -11.37 2.94 2.19
C LEU A 14 -10.35 3.84 1.48
N LYS A 15 -10.33 5.14 1.79
CA LYS A 15 -9.34 6.07 1.26
C LYS A 15 -7.93 5.73 1.75
N LEU A 16 -7.77 5.49 3.06
CA LEU A 16 -6.48 5.06 3.62
C LEU A 16 -6.00 3.76 2.97
N ARG A 17 -6.92 2.79 2.80
CA ARG A 17 -6.64 1.53 2.13
C ARG A 17 -6.09 1.75 0.72
N SER A 18 -6.75 2.57 -0.08
CA SER A 18 -6.29 2.87 -1.44
C SER A 18 -4.90 3.47 -1.44
N ASN A 19 -4.62 4.45 -0.56
CA ASN A 19 -3.30 5.06 -0.46
C ASN A 19 -2.20 4.05 -0.10
N TYR A 20 -2.48 3.14 0.84
CA TYR A 20 -1.53 2.08 1.21
C TYR A 20 -1.26 1.12 0.05
N ILE A 21 -2.31 0.73 -0.68
CA ILE A 21 -2.16 -0.14 -1.85
C ILE A 21 -1.34 0.57 -2.93
N GLU A 22 -1.71 1.79 -3.33
CA GLU A 22 -1.01 2.55 -4.36
C GLU A 22 0.48 2.76 -4.03
N GLY A 23 0.79 3.12 -2.78
CA GLY A 23 2.17 3.25 -2.31
C GLY A 23 2.94 1.92 -2.38
N TYR A 24 2.32 0.83 -1.95
CA TYR A 24 2.94 -0.49 -1.97
C TYR A 24 3.14 -1.04 -3.39
N GLU A 25 2.16 -0.87 -4.28
CA GLU A 25 2.27 -1.21 -5.71
C GLU A 25 3.44 -0.48 -6.37
N SER A 26 3.62 0.80 -6.02
CA SER A 26 4.72 1.63 -6.53
C SER A 26 6.08 1.10 -6.04
N LEU A 27 6.20 0.75 -4.76
CA LEU A 27 7.44 0.17 -4.22
C LEU A 27 7.79 -1.17 -4.89
N LEU A 28 6.79 -2.02 -5.14
CA LEU A 28 6.99 -3.28 -5.85
C LEU A 28 7.45 -3.06 -7.31
N ALA A 29 6.92 -2.03 -8.00
CA ALA A 29 7.40 -1.67 -9.33
C ALA A 29 8.87 -1.23 -9.31
N PHE A 30 9.26 -0.40 -8.33
CA PHE A 30 10.66 -0.03 -8.17
C PHE A 30 11.54 -1.22 -7.80
N GLU A 31 11.07 -2.18 -7.01
CA GLU A 31 11.84 -3.39 -6.72
C GLU A 31 12.23 -4.15 -8.00
N VAL A 32 11.29 -4.29 -8.94
CA VAL A 32 11.55 -4.91 -10.25
C VAL A 32 12.61 -4.14 -11.02
N LEU A 33 12.48 -2.81 -11.09
CA LEU A 33 13.43 -1.94 -11.80
C LEU A 33 14.83 -2.03 -11.18
N PHE A 34 14.92 -1.96 -9.86
CA PHE A 34 16.19 -2.06 -9.15
C PHE A 34 16.83 -3.44 -9.30
N LYS A 35 16.06 -4.52 -9.36
CA LYS A 35 16.59 -5.86 -9.68
C LYS A 35 17.23 -5.92 -11.08
N ARG A 36 16.66 -5.22 -12.07
CA ARG A 36 17.25 -5.11 -13.41
C ARG A 36 18.51 -4.25 -13.38
N LEU A 37 18.45 -3.07 -12.74
CA LEU A 37 19.62 -2.20 -12.58
C LEU A 37 20.77 -2.92 -11.87
N SER A 38 20.48 -3.74 -10.85
CA SER A 38 21.52 -4.52 -10.16
C SER A 38 22.28 -5.46 -11.09
N ARG A 39 21.63 -5.96 -12.17
CA ARG A 39 22.29 -6.81 -13.17
C ARG A 39 23.18 -5.97 -14.08
N VAL A 40 22.68 -4.83 -14.55
CA VAL A 40 23.44 -3.91 -15.42
C VAL A 40 24.71 -3.40 -14.73
N TYR A 41 24.63 -3.07 -13.45
CA TYR A 41 25.75 -2.55 -12.67
C TYR A 41 26.55 -3.61 -11.92
N GLU A 42 26.17 -4.89 -12.04
CA GLU A 42 26.77 -6.00 -11.29
C GLU A 42 26.89 -5.76 -9.78
N GLN A 43 25.96 -5.00 -9.22
CA GLN A 43 25.96 -4.57 -7.81
C GLN A 43 24.54 -4.64 -7.24
N ASP A 44 24.39 -5.05 -5.98
CA ASP A 44 23.08 -5.03 -5.34
C ASP A 44 22.60 -3.59 -5.03
N LEU A 45 21.61 -3.14 -5.81
CA LEU A 45 20.91 -1.88 -5.62
C LEU A 45 19.59 -2.05 -4.86
N THR A 46 19.17 -3.28 -4.54
CA THR A 46 17.84 -3.58 -3.99
C THR A 46 17.74 -3.33 -2.47
N TYR A 47 18.86 -3.17 -1.77
CA TYR A 47 18.88 -3.05 -0.30
C TYR A 47 17.91 -1.99 0.26
N LYS A 48 17.89 -0.78 -0.34
CA LYS A 48 17.03 0.31 0.14
C LYS A 48 15.55 0.03 -0.14
N ILE A 49 15.21 -0.43 -1.34
CA ILE A 49 13.82 -0.69 -1.72
C ILE A 49 13.23 -1.87 -0.94
N SER A 50 14.02 -2.92 -0.69
CA SER A 50 13.63 -4.05 0.18
C SER A 50 13.27 -3.59 1.59
N LYS A 51 14.05 -2.66 2.16
CA LYS A 51 13.75 -2.08 3.49
C LYS A 51 12.43 -1.31 3.48
N TRP A 52 12.18 -0.50 2.45
CA TRP A 52 10.92 0.25 2.33
C TRP A 52 9.70 -0.65 2.14
N ILE A 53 9.84 -1.74 1.38
CA ILE A 53 8.79 -2.75 1.22
C ILE A 53 8.42 -3.36 2.58
N ILE A 54 9.41 -3.80 3.37
CA ILE A 54 9.19 -4.37 4.70
C ILE A 54 8.51 -3.36 5.64
N GLN A 55 8.97 -2.11 5.63
CA GLN A 55 8.35 -1.05 6.44
C GLN A 55 6.89 -0.80 6.02
N SER A 56 6.62 -0.76 4.73
CA SER A 56 5.26 -0.59 4.21
C SER A 56 4.36 -1.77 4.56
N GLN A 57 4.87 -3.02 4.55
CA GLN A 57 4.13 -4.18 5.04
C GLN A 57 3.76 -4.02 6.51
N GLY A 58 4.71 -3.62 7.36
CA GLY A 58 4.44 -3.38 8.78
C GLY A 58 3.40 -2.28 9.04
N MET A 59 3.40 -1.22 8.23
CA MET A 59 2.35 -0.19 8.29
C MET A 59 0.97 -0.73 7.89
N ILE A 60 0.91 -1.58 6.85
CA ILE A 60 -0.33 -2.23 6.40
C ILE A 60 -0.84 -3.21 7.47
N ASP A 61 0.04 -3.97 8.10
CA ASP A 61 -0.31 -4.89 9.18
C ASP A 61 -0.86 -4.12 10.39
N SER A 62 -0.23 -3.01 10.77
CA SER A 62 -0.74 -2.11 11.81
C SER A 62 -2.11 -1.54 11.46
N TYR A 63 -2.31 -1.10 10.22
CA TYR A 63 -3.61 -0.65 9.72
C TYR A 63 -4.70 -1.74 9.82
N ASN A 64 -4.39 -2.97 9.38
CA ASN A 64 -5.31 -4.10 9.47
C ASN A 64 -5.62 -4.42 10.95
N HIS A 65 -4.62 -4.37 11.82
CA HIS A 65 -4.77 -4.59 13.25
C HIS A 65 -5.67 -3.52 13.89
N THR A 66 -5.51 -2.24 13.57
CA THR A 66 -6.39 -1.16 14.06
C THR A 66 -7.86 -1.39 13.69
N ILE A 67 -8.15 -1.95 12.51
CA ILE A 67 -9.52 -2.31 12.14
C ILE A 67 -10.04 -3.46 13.01
N LEU A 68 -9.21 -4.47 13.29
CA LEU A 68 -9.57 -5.58 14.18
C LEU A 68 -9.80 -5.09 15.62
N GLU A 69 -8.93 -4.23 16.15
CA GLU A 69 -9.12 -3.64 17.46
C GLU A 69 -10.41 -2.82 17.52
N ALA A 70 -10.73 -2.05 16.47
CA ALA A 70 -11.99 -1.32 16.40
C ALA A 70 -13.23 -2.24 16.38
N LEU A 71 -13.09 -3.46 15.85
CA LEU A 71 -14.14 -4.48 15.86
C LEU A 71 -14.34 -5.12 17.23
N ASP A 72 -13.22 -5.43 17.90
CA ASP A 72 -13.21 -6.22 19.13
C ASP A 72 -13.31 -5.36 20.39
N ASN A 73 -13.05 -4.06 20.33
CA ASN A 73 -13.06 -3.21 21.53
C ASN A 73 -14.46 -3.08 22.16
N ILE A 74 -14.54 -3.44 23.43
CA ILE A 74 -15.65 -3.16 24.36
C ILE A 74 -15.56 -1.71 24.89
N PHE A 75 -14.37 -1.08 24.79
CA PHE A 75 -14.10 0.30 25.23
C PHE A 75 -14.07 1.34 24.11
N ALA A 76 -14.40 0.96 22.87
CA ALA A 76 -14.49 1.93 21.79
C ALA A 76 -15.53 3.01 22.14
N PRO A 77 -15.25 4.30 21.90
CA PRO A 77 -16.24 5.35 22.01
C PRO A 77 -17.57 4.94 21.36
N PHE A 78 -18.70 5.27 21.99
CA PHE A 78 -20.03 4.76 21.62
C PHE A 78 -20.35 4.89 20.11
N TYR A 79 -19.89 5.97 19.47
CA TYR A 79 -20.07 6.20 18.02
C TYR A 79 -19.37 5.17 17.11
N LEU A 80 -18.32 4.50 17.59
CA LEU A 80 -17.64 3.39 16.90
C LEU A 80 -18.34 2.05 17.16
N GLN A 81 -18.92 1.85 18.34
CA GLN A 81 -19.65 0.62 18.67
C GLN A 81 -20.85 0.39 17.74
N VAL A 82 -21.60 1.45 17.42
CA VAL A 82 -22.73 1.40 16.48
C VAL A 82 -22.28 1.00 15.06
N LYS A 83 -21.00 1.19 14.74
CA LYS A 83 -20.43 0.93 13.40
C LYS A 83 -19.70 -0.41 13.28
N LYS A 84 -19.73 -1.28 14.30
CA LYS A 84 -19.10 -2.62 14.32
C LYS A 84 -19.41 -3.46 13.07
N LYS A 85 -20.65 -3.45 12.55
CA LYS A 85 -20.99 -4.17 11.30
C LYS A 85 -20.26 -3.61 10.07
N SER A 86 -19.99 -2.31 10.01
CA SER A 86 -19.32 -1.68 8.85
C SER A 86 -17.84 -2.02 8.78
N TYR A 87 -17.18 -2.25 9.92
CA TYR A 87 -15.77 -2.62 10.00
C TYR A 87 -15.50 -4.09 9.68
N ARG A 88 -16.53 -4.95 9.73
CA ARG A 88 -16.43 -6.37 9.33
C ARG A 88 -16.39 -6.56 7.82
N ASP A 89 -16.50 -5.47 7.06
CA ASP A 89 -16.37 -5.50 5.61
C ASP A 89 -14.94 -5.90 5.24
N LYS A 90 -14.78 -7.10 4.68
CA LYS A 90 -13.49 -7.63 4.21
C LYS A 90 -12.79 -6.69 3.22
N LYS A 91 -13.54 -5.80 2.55
CA LYS A 91 -12.99 -4.78 1.64
C LYS A 91 -12.14 -3.73 2.34
N LEU A 92 -12.22 -3.59 3.67
CA LEU A 92 -11.40 -2.64 4.43
C LEU A 92 -9.98 -3.16 4.67
N PHE A 93 -9.78 -4.47 4.63
CA PHE A 93 -8.48 -5.09 4.89
C PHE A 93 -7.63 -5.14 3.62
N ILE A 94 -6.32 -5.23 3.84
CA ILE A 94 -5.32 -5.33 2.77
C ILE A 94 -4.62 -6.67 2.90
N ASP A 95 -4.55 -7.40 1.78
CA ASP A 95 -3.79 -8.63 1.64
C ASP A 95 -2.59 -8.34 0.73
N THR A 96 -1.43 -8.07 1.33
CA THR A 96 -0.21 -7.64 0.62
C THR A 96 0.27 -8.69 -0.39
N LYS A 97 -0.05 -9.98 -0.17
CA LYS A 97 0.32 -11.08 -1.09
C LYS A 97 -0.44 -11.05 -2.41
N LYS A 98 -1.57 -10.34 -2.47
CA LYS A 98 -2.38 -10.17 -3.68
C LYS A 98 -2.05 -8.90 -4.45
N ILE A 99 -1.27 -8.01 -3.86
CA ILE A 99 -0.88 -6.76 -4.51
C ILE A 99 0.24 -7.04 -5.51
N LYS A 100 0.08 -6.51 -6.72
CA LYS A 100 1.06 -6.64 -7.80
C LYS A 100 1.82 -5.32 -7.98
N PRO A 101 3.01 -5.35 -8.60
CA PRO A 101 3.68 -4.11 -9.01
C PRO A 101 2.77 -3.20 -9.83
N ASN A 102 2.92 -1.88 -9.64
CA ASN A 102 2.26 -0.91 -10.49
C ASN A 102 2.86 -0.99 -11.91
N GLY A 103 2.13 -1.65 -12.82
CA GLY A 103 2.60 -1.85 -14.20
C GLY A 103 2.74 -0.55 -15.01
N GLY A 104 2.09 0.55 -14.60
CA GLY A 104 2.27 1.86 -15.23
C GLY A 104 3.65 2.44 -14.94
N ILE A 105 4.00 2.50 -13.65
CA ILE A 105 5.32 2.94 -13.17
C ILE A 105 6.42 2.04 -13.74
N GLU A 106 6.25 0.72 -13.65
CA GLU A 106 7.23 -0.24 -14.17
C GLU A 106 7.51 -0.02 -15.65
N ARG A 107 6.46 0.10 -16.50
CA ARG A 107 6.62 0.33 -17.94
C ARG A 107 7.25 1.67 -18.25
N GLN A 108 6.80 2.74 -17.58
CA GLN A 108 7.31 4.09 -17.83
C GLN A 108 8.82 4.14 -17.56
N TYR A 109 9.24 3.77 -16.35
CA TYR A 109 10.64 3.85 -15.98
C TYR A 109 11.50 2.79 -16.69
N SER A 110 10.95 1.62 -17.03
CA SER A 110 11.68 0.66 -17.86
C SER A 110 12.06 1.27 -19.21
N LYS A 111 11.12 1.98 -19.84
CA LYS A 111 11.39 2.68 -21.11
C LYS A 111 12.45 3.77 -20.94
N GLU A 112 12.36 4.54 -19.85
CA GLU A 112 13.36 5.59 -19.55
C GLU A 112 14.75 4.98 -19.33
N PHE A 113 14.88 3.90 -18.57
CA PHE A 113 16.15 3.22 -18.35
C PHE A 113 16.71 2.57 -19.62
N THR A 114 15.90 1.88 -20.42
CA THR A 114 16.34 1.34 -21.72
C THR A 114 16.85 2.44 -22.65
N ASN A 115 16.22 3.62 -22.65
CA ASN A 115 16.70 4.75 -23.47
C ASN A 115 18.07 5.28 -23.03
N ILE A 116 18.43 5.14 -21.74
CA ILE A 116 19.68 5.65 -21.17
C ILE A 116 20.79 4.60 -21.20
N LEU A 117 20.45 3.36 -20.84
CA LEU A 117 21.38 2.25 -20.61
C LEU A 117 21.46 1.28 -21.80
N GLY A 118 20.58 1.43 -22.80
CA GLY A 118 20.51 0.55 -23.96
C GLY A 118 19.72 -0.74 -23.71
N GLU A 119 19.83 -1.68 -24.64
CA GLU A 119 19.14 -2.98 -24.61
C GLU A 119 19.60 -3.90 -23.46
N ASP A 120 20.75 -3.59 -22.85
CA ASP A 120 21.31 -4.35 -21.73
C ASP A 120 20.49 -4.21 -20.43
N PHE A 121 19.58 -3.22 -20.37
CA PHE A 121 18.60 -3.06 -19.30
C PHE A 121 17.35 -3.92 -19.52
#